data_AF-A0A8S3DSI4-F1
#
_entry.id   AF-A0A8S3DSI4-F1
#
_cell.length_a   1.000
_cell.length_b   1.000
_cell.length_c   1.000
_cell.angle_alpha   90.00
_cell.angle_beta   90.00
_cell.angle_gamma   90.00
#
_symmetry.space_group_name_H-M   'P 1'
#
loop_
_entity.id
_entity.type
_entity.pdbx_description
1 polymer ?
#
loop_
_entity_poly.entity_id
_entity_poly.type
_entity_poly.pdbx_seq_one_letter_code
_entity_poly.pdbx_strand_id
1 'polypeptide(L)'
;KENNLCRFKFKTQVQLEKHYQLIQKRLRTTENNLNQYKQQPIHESIDINTLSTIMTAFVRQGQHKLCAEFERKKLILQFDAIDHRLIKTFYNLNPIDDQIRSAKIIWQAAQSKLHAEEQLAILKQRIYTKRLPSSLNILDHSIDNVEHLLKQSIINRDKSATLSFRRLKTIAQFKYDIMTLEMTTVEEIIRSHVNIIADEKKKLIDSAGGQVPIPKSLVQIMNAIAARQSNMVQRSQCILKKKLSVFDDAPMTINMTGAVGANIVQSFKTGLTNNCISYSDQRAKDFFTAIENVLRRLYTTPLRSKLLARIQYESRLIRSTRHHIKKSNIIIRPTDKSKVLHLGSVHDYHRKALQYMSETNAYNEITGGINPCQNHLQIVLTLIDPMLKNKDINLQLWKQYMRPNAATIELAHLYFIPKPHK
;
A
#
# COMPACT_ATOMS: atom_id res chain seq x y z
N LYS A 1 33.99 8.93 46.52
CA LYS A 1 32.74 8.13 46.47
C LYS A 1 32.78 7.33 45.18
N GLU A 2 32.89 6.01 45.33
CA GLU A 2 33.49 5.08 44.36
C GLU A 2 32.61 4.72 43.16
N ASN A 3 33.29 4.33 42.10
CA ASN A 3 32.83 3.88 40.79
C ASN A 3 31.92 2.64 40.85
N ASN A 4 30.67 2.77 40.38
CA ASN A 4 29.83 1.63 40.01
C ASN A 4 30.12 1.20 38.57
N LEU A 5 31.25 0.51 38.37
CA LEU A 5 31.52 -0.25 37.15
C LEU A 5 30.58 -1.47 37.08
N CYS A 6 29.90 -1.61 35.94
CA CYS A 6 29.02 -2.73 35.63
C CYS A 6 29.71 -4.08 35.88
N ARG A 7 29.22 -4.85 36.86
CA ARG A 7 29.59 -6.26 37.04
C ARG A 7 29.10 -7.08 35.85
N PHE A 8 29.99 -7.32 34.89
CA PHE A 8 29.78 -8.36 33.87
C PHE A 8 29.77 -9.73 34.58
N LYS A 9 28.60 -10.36 34.63
CA LYS A 9 28.47 -11.77 35.04
C LYS A 9 28.97 -12.66 33.91
N PHE A 10 30.22 -13.12 34.02
CA PHE A 10 30.74 -14.16 33.13
C PHE A 10 29.94 -15.45 33.34
N LYS A 11 29.48 -16.06 32.25
CA LYS A 11 28.82 -17.38 32.29
C LYS A 11 29.86 -18.40 32.75
N THR A 12 29.49 -19.21 33.73
CA THR A 12 30.39 -20.27 34.21
C THR A 12 30.62 -21.31 33.12
N GLN A 13 31.76 -22.01 33.16
CA GLN A 13 32.11 -23.05 32.19
C GLN A 13 31.01 -24.12 32.07
N VAL A 14 30.36 -24.46 33.18
CA VAL A 14 29.20 -25.37 33.22
C VAL A 14 27.99 -24.83 32.43
N GLN A 15 27.75 -23.52 32.45
CA GLN A 15 26.68 -22.90 31.67
C GLN A 15 27.01 -22.84 30.17
N LEU A 16 28.28 -22.65 29.82
CA LEU A 16 28.74 -22.72 28.43
C LEU A 16 28.64 -24.15 27.89
N GLU A 17 29.03 -25.16 28.69
CA GLU A 17 28.94 -26.58 28.33
C GLU A 17 27.48 -27.00 28.08
N LYS A 18 26.56 -26.61 28.98
CA LYS A 18 25.11 -26.85 28.80
C LYS A 18 24.58 -26.16 27.54
N HIS A 19 25.08 -24.97 27.22
CA HIS A 19 24.69 -24.25 26.01
C HIS A 19 25.21 -24.94 24.75
N TYR A 20 26.44 -25.44 24.78
CA TYR A 20 27.06 -26.18 23.68
C TYR A 20 26.31 -27.50 23.41
N GLN A 21 25.98 -28.27 24.45
CA GLN A 21 25.18 -29.49 24.32
C GLN A 21 23.76 -29.20 23.76
N LEU A 22 23.14 -28.09 24.17
CA LEU A 22 21.85 -27.66 23.62
C LEU A 22 21.95 -27.32 22.13
N ILE A 23 23.02 -26.66 21.70
CA ILE A 23 23.28 -26.33 20.30
C ILE A 23 23.50 -27.60 19.48
N GLN A 24 24.33 -28.53 19.96
CA GLN A 24 24.57 -29.81 19.28
C GLN A 24 23.28 -30.63 19.15
N LYS A 25 22.45 -30.68 20.19
CA LYS A 25 21.14 -31.36 20.14
C LYS A 25 20.24 -30.73 19.07
N ARG A 26 20.17 -29.40 19.01
CA ARG A 26 19.38 -28.68 17.99
C ARG A 26 19.90 -28.90 16.56
N LEU A 27 21.22 -28.95 16.38
CA LEU A 27 21.83 -29.25 15.09
C LEU A 27 21.45 -30.65 14.62
N ARG A 28 21.59 -31.67 15.46
CA ARG A 28 21.17 -33.04 15.13
C ARG A 28 19.67 -33.15 14.84
N THR A 29 18.81 -32.46 15.60
CA THR A 29 17.37 -32.42 15.30
C THR A 29 17.08 -31.76 13.96
N THR A 30 17.79 -30.69 13.61
CA THR A 30 17.62 -29.98 12.33
C THR A 30 18.09 -30.85 11.16
N GLU A 31 19.21 -31.55 11.32
CA GLU A 31 19.78 -32.45 10.32
C GLU A 31 18.88 -33.66 10.08
N ASN A 32 18.32 -34.25 11.14
CA ASN A 32 17.32 -35.32 11.04
C ASN A 32 16.03 -34.86 10.36
N ASN A 33 15.53 -33.66 10.68
CA ASN A 33 14.37 -33.08 10.02
C ASN A 33 14.63 -32.83 8.53
N LEU A 34 15.84 -32.38 8.17
CA LEU A 34 16.24 -32.13 6.79
C LEU A 34 16.36 -33.44 6.00
N ASN A 35 16.88 -34.50 6.62
CA ASN A 35 16.96 -35.83 6.01
C ASN A 35 15.57 -36.46 5.85
N GLN A 36 14.67 -36.29 6.82
CA GLN A 36 13.24 -36.66 6.66
C GLN A 36 12.57 -35.89 5.52
N TYR A 37 12.87 -34.60 5.37
CA TYR A 37 12.31 -33.78 4.29
C TYR A 37 12.82 -34.20 2.90
N LYS A 38 14.09 -34.63 2.80
CA LYS A 38 14.68 -35.18 1.57
C LYS A 38 14.09 -36.52 1.14
N GLN A 39 13.54 -37.29 2.09
CA GLN A 39 12.96 -38.61 1.85
C GLN A 39 11.45 -38.57 1.54
N GLN A 40 10.80 -37.40 1.64
CA GLN A 40 9.42 -37.26 1.21
C GLN A 40 9.36 -37.26 -0.33
N PRO A 41 8.53 -38.10 -0.97
CA PRO A 41 8.31 -38.04 -2.40
C PRO A 41 7.67 -36.69 -2.73
N ILE A 42 8.35 -35.91 -3.56
CA ILE A 42 7.90 -34.59 -4.01
C ILE A 42 6.71 -34.81 -4.98
N HIS A 43 5.53 -35.04 -4.43
CA HIS A 43 4.27 -34.98 -5.15
C HIS A 43 3.73 -33.55 -5.06
N GLU A 44 4.32 -32.67 -5.87
CA GLU A 44 3.69 -31.48 -6.45
C GLU A 44 4.78 -30.79 -7.29
N SER A 45 4.97 -31.26 -8.52
CA SER A 45 5.79 -30.55 -9.50
C SER A 45 5.12 -29.21 -9.77
N ILE A 46 5.70 -28.12 -9.25
CA ILE A 46 5.31 -26.77 -9.64
C ILE A 46 5.46 -26.69 -11.15
N ASP A 47 4.36 -26.45 -11.84
CA ASP A 47 4.35 -26.28 -13.29
C ASP A 47 5.32 -25.16 -13.68
N ILE A 48 6.39 -25.56 -14.38
CA ILE A 48 7.50 -24.69 -14.80
C ILE A 48 6.97 -23.55 -15.70
N ASN A 49 5.88 -23.79 -16.44
CA ASN A 49 5.25 -22.76 -17.27
C ASN A 49 4.56 -21.68 -16.44
N THR A 50 3.88 -22.09 -15.35
CA THR A 50 3.29 -21.17 -14.38
C THR A 50 4.36 -20.31 -13.72
N LEU A 51 5.49 -20.90 -13.32
CA LEU A 51 6.60 -20.14 -12.71
C LEU A 51 7.26 -19.17 -13.71
N SER A 52 7.53 -19.62 -14.94
CA SER A 52 8.06 -18.77 -16.02
C SER A 52 7.15 -17.58 -16.33
N THR A 53 5.85 -17.80 -16.35
CA THR A 53 4.83 -16.76 -16.57
C THR A 53 4.83 -15.74 -15.43
N ILE A 54 4.83 -16.20 -14.17
CA ILE A 54 4.88 -15.34 -12.98
C ILE A 54 6.16 -14.50 -12.97
N MET A 55 7.30 -15.10 -13.32
CA MET A 55 8.58 -14.41 -13.32
C MET A 55 8.71 -13.40 -14.46
N THR A 56 8.20 -13.72 -15.65
CA THR A 56 8.12 -12.75 -16.75
C THR A 56 7.19 -11.59 -16.40
N ALA A 57 6.04 -11.88 -15.78
CA ALA A 57 5.13 -10.85 -15.28
C ALA A 57 5.79 -9.97 -14.20
N PHE A 58 6.56 -10.57 -13.29
CA PHE A 58 7.31 -9.83 -12.26
C PHE A 58 8.40 -8.94 -12.85
N VAL A 59 9.19 -9.45 -13.80
CA VAL A 59 10.23 -8.67 -14.49
C VAL A 59 9.61 -7.53 -15.29
N ARG A 60 8.54 -7.79 -16.05
CA ARG A 60 7.78 -6.74 -16.76
C ARG A 60 7.23 -5.71 -15.79
N GLN A 61 6.65 -6.13 -14.67
CA GLN A 61 6.15 -5.23 -13.64
C GLN A 61 7.29 -4.39 -13.02
N GLY A 62 8.46 -4.97 -12.81
CA GLY A 62 9.67 -4.27 -12.36
C GLY A 62 10.15 -3.24 -13.38
N GLN A 63 10.23 -3.61 -14.66
CA GLN A 63 10.58 -2.70 -15.75
C GLN A 63 9.55 -1.56 -15.89
N HIS A 64 8.26 -1.85 -15.83
CA HIS A 64 7.20 -0.82 -15.83
C HIS A 64 7.35 0.14 -14.64
N LYS A 65 7.66 -0.36 -13.44
CA LYS A 65 7.91 0.47 -12.26
C LYS A 65 9.13 1.38 -12.46
N LEU A 66 10.22 0.86 -13.04
CA LEU A 66 11.43 1.63 -13.33
C LEU A 66 11.18 2.70 -14.39
N CYS A 67 10.48 2.38 -15.49
CA CYS A 67 10.08 3.36 -16.51
C CYS A 67 9.21 4.47 -15.90
N ALA A 68 8.21 4.10 -15.10
CA ALA A 68 7.36 5.08 -14.40
C ALA A 68 8.16 5.94 -13.41
N GLU A 69 9.16 5.37 -12.73
CA GLU A 69 10.04 6.12 -11.84
C GLU A 69 10.97 7.07 -12.60
N PHE A 70 11.50 6.64 -13.75
CA PHE A 70 12.33 7.45 -14.64
C PHE A 70 11.56 8.67 -15.16
N GLU A 71 10.38 8.47 -15.76
CA GLU A 71 9.56 9.57 -16.27
C GLU A 71 9.18 10.56 -15.16
N ARG A 72 8.91 10.06 -13.95
CA ARG A 72 8.67 10.91 -12.78
C ARG A 72 9.90 11.73 -12.40
N LYS A 73 11.09 11.11 -12.30
CA LYS A 73 12.34 11.83 -11.96
C LYS A 73 12.67 12.89 -13.01
N LYS A 74 12.46 12.56 -14.29
CA LYS A 74 12.57 13.52 -15.40
C LYS A 74 11.63 14.71 -15.22
N LEU A 75 10.37 14.48 -14.86
CA LEU A 75 9.42 15.55 -14.59
C LEU A 75 9.82 16.42 -13.38
N ILE A 76 10.34 15.82 -12.31
CA ILE A 76 10.85 16.57 -11.14
C ILE A 76 12.05 17.45 -11.55
N LEU A 77 12.98 16.90 -12.33
CA LEU A 77 14.12 17.66 -12.85
C LEU A 77 13.66 18.81 -13.76
N GLN A 78 12.60 18.64 -14.55
CA GLN A 78 12.01 19.72 -15.33
C GLN A 78 11.50 20.85 -14.42
N PHE A 79 10.79 20.54 -13.33
CA PHE A 79 10.35 21.54 -12.36
C PHE A 79 11.52 22.26 -11.67
N ASP A 80 12.59 21.54 -11.34
CA ASP A 80 13.79 22.12 -10.73
C ASP A 80 14.52 23.07 -11.71
N ALA A 81 14.61 22.69 -12.99
CA ALA A 81 15.16 23.53 -14.04
C ALA A 81 14.31 24.79 -14.31
N ILE A 82 12.98 24.64 -14.30
CA ILE A 82 12.04 25.76 -14.40
C ILE A 82 12.18 26.68 -13.18
N ASP A 83 12.30 26.15 -11.97
CA ASP A 83 12.47 26.96 -10.74
C ASP A 83 13.72 27.83 -10.85
N HIS A 84 14.85 27.24 -11.27
CA HIS A 84 16.10 27.97 -11.49
C HIS A 84 15.93 29.10 -12.52
N ARG A 85 15.23 28.85 -13.63
CA ARG A 85 14.93 29.88 -14.64
C ARG A 85 14.03 30.99 -14.09
N LEU A 86 13.03 30.65 -13.27
CA LEU A 86 12.10 31.61 -12.67
C LEU A 86 12.81 32.51 -11.65
N ILE A 87 13.72 31.95 -10.83
CA ILE A 87 14.58 32.73 -9.93
C ILE A 87 15.43 33.71 -10.73
N LYS A 88 16.11 33.24 -11.78
CA LYS A 88 16.92 34.11 -12.66
C LYS A 88 16.07 35.21 -13.28
N THR A 89 14.88 34.88 -13.76
CA THR A 89 13.95 35.84 -14.37
C THR A 89 13.52 36.91 -13.36
N PHE A 90 13.25 36.52 -12.11
CA PHE A 90 12.93 37.46 -11.03
C PHE A 90 14.08 38.44 -10.78
N TYR A 91 15.33 37.96 -10.66
CA TYR A 91 16.49 38.84 -10.43
C TYR A 91 16.80 39.74 -11.62
N ASN A 92 16.54 39.29 -12.85
CA ASN A 92 16.68 40.12 -14.05
C ASN A 92 15.71 41.32 -14.10
N LEU A 93 14.67 41.34 -13.26
CA LEU A 93 13.77 42.49 -13.12
C LEU A 93 14.37 43.60 -12.23
N ASN A 94 15.58 43.40 -11.69
CA ASN A 94 16.26 44.31 -10.76
C ASN A 94 15.36 44.75 -9.59
N PRO A 95 14.79 43.79 -8.81
CA PRO A 95 13.96 44.11 -7.67
C PRO A 95 14.77 44.83 -6.58
N ILE A 96 14.14 45.76 -5.87
CA ILE A 96 14.74 46.42 -4.69
C ILE A 96 14.79 45.46 -3.49
N ASP A 97 15.60 45.80 -2.49
CA ASP A 97 15.84 44.92 -1.33
C ASP A 97 14.58 44.50 -0.58
N ASP A 98 13.62 45.42 -0.39
CA ASP A 98 12.35 45.11 0.25
C ASP A 98 11.52 44.09 -0.57
N GLN A 99 11.54 44.21 -1.90
CA GLN A 99 10.86 43.26 -2.79
C GLN A 99 11.53 41.89 -2.76
N ILE A 100 12.88 41.85 -2.70
CA ILE A 100 13.65 40.61 -2.55
C ILE A 100 13.31 39.95 -1.21
N ARG A 101 13.24 40.73 -0.12
CA ARG A 101 12.89 40.23 1.22
C ARG A 101 11.49 39.61 1.23
N SER A 102 10.48 40.34 0.75
CA SER A 102 9.11 39.83 0.71
C SER A 102 8.99 38.60 -0.20
N ALA A 103 9.65 38.58 -1.36
CA ALA A 103 9.68 37.40 -2.23
C ALA A 103 10.25 36.16 -1.52
N LYS A 104 11.37 36.30 -0.79
CA LYS A 104 11.95 35.20 -0.01
C LYS A 104 10.99 34.67 1.06
N ILE A 105 10.34 35.56 1.82
CA ILE A 105 9.35 35.17 2.84
C ILE A 105 8.18 34.44 2.19
N ILE A 106 7.64 34.97 1.09
CA ILE A 106 6.53 34.37 0.35
C ILE A 106 6.90 32.97 -0.14
N TRP A 107 8.08 32.78 -0.73
CA TRP A 107 8.53 31.48 -1.23
C TRP A 107 8.80 30.49 -0.09
N GLN A 108 9.40 30.93 1.01
CA GLN A 108 9.62 30.07 2.18
C GLN A 108 8.30 29.64 2.82
N ALA A 109 7.37 30.57 3.03
CA ALA A 109 6.03 30.27 3.54
C ALA A 109 5.25 29.34 2.61
N ALA A 110 5.37 29.53 1.29
CA ALA A 110 4.76 28.64 0.30
C ALA A 110 5.34 27.22 0.36
N GLN A 111 6.67 27.08 0.52
CA GLN A 111 7.31 25.78 0.66
C GLN A 111 6.85 25.06 1.94
N SER A 112 6.82 25.76 3.08
CA SER A 112 6.35 25.21 4.36
C SER A 112 4.86 24.84 4.31
N LYS A 113 4.02 25.68 3.71
CA LYS A 113 2.61 25.40 3.46
C LYS A 113 2.43 24.11 2.66
N LEU A 114 3.14 23.97 1.53
CA LEU A 114 3.06 22.78 0.68
C LEU A 114 3.52 21.51 1.40
N HIS A 115 4.54 21.62 2.26
CA HIS A 115 4.97 20.50 3.09
C HIS A 115 3.90 20.08 4.11
N ALA A 116 3.25 21.06 4.75
CA ALA A 116 2.16 20.81 5.68
C ALA A 116 0.93 20.18 4.99
N GLU A 117 0.55 20.68 3.80
CA GLU A 117 -0.53 20.10 2.98
C GLU A 117 -0.22 18.64 2.59
N GLU A 118 1.03 18.33 2.28
CA GLU A 118 1.47 16.96 2.01
C GLU A 118 1.26 16.04 3.23
N GLN A 119 1.69 16.49 4.42
CA GLN A 119 1.49 15.75 5.67
C GLN A 119 0.01 15.53 5.97
N LEU A 120 -0.81 16.58 5.80
CA LEU A 120 -2.26 16.50 6.00
C LEU A 120 -2.91 15.47 5.08
N ALA A 121 -2.52 15.46 3.80
CA ALA A 121 -3.02 14.49 2.84
C ALA A 121 -2.62 13.04 3.21
N ILE A 122 -1.39 12.83 3.70
CA ILE A 122 -0.92 11.53 4.18
C ILE A 122 -1.73 11.09 5.41
N LEU A 123 -1.96 11.99 6.38
CA LEU A 123 -2.76 11.69 7.57
C LEU A 123 -4.20 11.33 7.20
N LYS A 124 -4.84 12.12 6.33
CA LYS A 124 -6.19 11.84 5.78
C LYS A 124 -6.24 10.46 5.11
N GLN A 125 -5.24 10.12 4.30
CA GLN A 125 -5.18 8.81 3.63
C GLN A 125 -4.97 7.65 4.62
N ARG A 126 -4.16 7.84 5.67
CA ARG A 126 -3.96 6.83 6.73
C ARG A 126 -5.25 6.56 7.51
N ILE A 127 -6.00 7.61 7.87
CA ILE A 127 -7.32 7.46 8.50
C ILE A 127 -8.27 6.75 7.54
N TYR A 128 -8.34 7.19 6.29
CA TYR A 128 -9.23 6.63 5.27
C TYR A 128 -9.00 5.12 5.07
N THR A 129 -7.73 4.70 5.03
CA THR A 129 -7.29 3.30 4.86
C THR A 129 -7.20 2.51 6.16
N LYS A 130 -7.56 3.10 7.31
CA LYS A 130 -7.44 2.51 8.66
C LYS A 130 -6.02 2.03 9.00
N ARG A 131 -4.99 2.61 8.38
CA ARG A 131 -3.57 2.31 8.64
C ARG A 131 -3.04 3.19 9.77
N LEU A 132 -3.49 2.88 10.99
CA LEU A 132 -3.04 3.57 12.20
C LEU A 132 -1.54 3.30 12.47
N PRO A 133 -0.81 4.23 13.11
CA PRO A 133 0.59 4.05 13.47
C PRO A 133 0.81 2.74 14.25
N SER A 134 1.90 2.03 13.94
CA SER A 134 2.24 0.76 14.60
C SER A 134 2.60 0.94 16.08
N SER A 135 3.20 2.07 16.44
CA SER A 135 3.58 2.41 17.81
C SER A 135 3.23 3.87 18.12
N LEU A 136 2.82 4.12 19.36
CA LEU A 136 2.75 5.44 19.96
C LEU A 136 3.48 5.33 21.29
N ASN A 137 4.64 5.96 21.42
CA ASN A 137 5.48 5.87 22.62
C ASN A 137 4.76 6.41 23.89
N ILE A 138 3.63 7.10 23.73
CA ILE A 138 2.86 7.75 24.80
C ILE A 138 1.86 6.76 25.46
N LEU A 139 1.53 5.64 24.81
CA LEU A 139 0.47 4.73 25.27
C LEU A 139 0.95 3.60 26.20
N ASP A 140 2.25 3.44 26.45
CA ASP A 140 2.77 2.23 27.13
C ASP A 140 2.28 2.13 28.60
N HIS A 141 2.19 3.23 29.35
CA HIS A 141 2.00 3.14 30.81
C HIS A 141 0.56 2.86 31.29
N SER A 142 -0.49 3.30 30.60
CA SER A 142 -1.89 3.06 31.04
C SER A 142 -2.42 1.69 30.58
N ILE A 143 -1.79 1.12 29.56
CA ILE A 143 -2.17 -0.14 28.93
C ILE A 143 -1.52 -1.35 29.62
N ASP A 144 -0.37 -1.15 30.26
CA ASP A 144 0.37 -2.17 31.02
C ASP A 144 -0.48 -2.79 32.14
N ASN A 145 -1.36 -2.02 32.78
CA ASN A 145 -2.27 -2.52 33.83
C ASN A 145 -3.29 -3.54 33.28
N VAL A 146 -3.81 -3.32 32.07
CA VAL A 146 -4.73 -4.26 31.41
C VAL A 146 -3.96 -5.49 30.91
N GLU A 147 -2.72 -5.32 30.46
CA GLU A 147 -1.84 -6.43 30.07
C GLU A 147 -1.45 -7.31 31.26
N HIS A 148 -1.24 -6.72 32.43
CA HIS A 148 -1.00 -7.42 33.68
C HIS A 148 -2.23 -8.23 34.13
N LEU A 149 -3.43 -7.63 34.08
CA LEU A 149 -4.70 -8.32 34.36
C LEU A 149 -4.95 -9.49 33.38
N LEU A 150 -4.67 -9.30 32.09
CA LEU A 150 -4.81 -10.34 31.07
C LEU A 150 -3.82 -11.52 31.23
N LYS A 151 -2.72 -11.32 31.95
CA LYS A 151 -1.71 -12.37 32.28
C LYS A 151 -2.06 -13.17 33.54
N GLN A 152 -3.03 -12.75 34.34
CA GLN A 152 -3.45 -13.48 35.55
C GLN A 152 -4.29 -14.72 35.17
N SER A 153 -3.92 -15.88 35.69
CA SER A 153 -4.53 -17.20 35.39
C SER A 153 -5.99 -17.36 35.86
N ILE A 154 -6.51 -16.38 36.61
CA ILE A 154 -7.81 -16.44 37.29
C ILE A 154 -8.95 -15.96 36.37
N ILE A 155 -8.65 -15.27 35.26
CA ILE A 155 -9.66 -14.72 34.37
C ILE A 155 -10.15 -15.78 33.38
N ASN A 156 -11.45 -16.10 33.44
CA ASN A 156 -12.13 -16.94 32.44
C ASN A 156 -11.79 -16.47 31.01
N ARG A 157 -11.51 -17.42 30.11
CA ARG A 157 -11.10 -17.21 28.71
C ARG A 157 -11.98 -16.21 27.95
N ASP A 158 -13.29 -16.20 28.20
CA ASP A 158 -14.24 -15.28 27.56
C ASP A 158 -14.12 -13.84 28.10
N LYS A 159 -13.88 -13.69 29.40
CA LYS A 159 -13.57 -12.38 30.02
C LYS A 159 -12.23 -11.84 29.52
N SER A 160 -11.22 -12.70 29.36
CA SER A 160 -9.92 -12.33 28.80
C SER A 160 -10.01 -11.88 27.34
N ALA A 161 -10.81 -12.58 26.52
CA ALA A 161 -11.08 -12.18 25.14
C ALA A 161 -11.81 -10.83 25.06
N THR A 162 -12.82 -10.61 25.92
CA THR A 162 -13.57 -9.35 25.99
C THR A 162 -12.68 -8.17 26.40
N LEU A 163 -11.84 -8.34 27.42
CA LEU A 163 -10.90 -7.32 27.87
C LEU A 163 -9.83 -7.02 26.82
N SER A 164 -9.31 -8.04 26.13
CA SER A 164 -8.38 -7.88 25.01
C SER A 164 -9.00 -7.10 23.85
N PHE A 165 -10.25 -7.40 23.50
CA PHE A 165 -10.98 -6.68 22.47
C PHE A 165 -11.23 -5.21 22.86
N ARG A 166 -11.67 -4.95 24.09
CA ARG A 166 -11.85 -3.58 24.63
C ARG A 166 -10.54 -2.80 24.58
N ARG A 167 -9.43 -3.41 25.00
CA ARG A 167 -8.08 -2.81 24.92
C ARG A 167 -7.72 -2.42 23.48
N LEU A 168 -7.88 -3.34 22.52
CA LEU A 168 -7.58 -3.05 21.11
C LEU A 168 -8.46 -1.93 20.55
N LYS A 169 -9.74 -1.89 20.92
CA LYS A 169 -10.67 -0.82 20.54
C LYS A 169 -10.24 0.53 21.12
N THR A 170 -9.91 0.58 22.40
CA THR A 170 -9.42 1.79 23.08
C THR A 170 -8.11 2.29 22.46
N ILE A 171 -7.15 1.39 22.18
CA ILE A 171 -5.90 1.75 21.48
C ILE A 171 -6.18 2.32 20.09
N ALA A 172 -7.08 1.70 19.34
CA ALA A 172 -7.45 2.18 18.01
C ALA A 172 -8.12 3.55 18.06
N GLN A 173 -8.99 3.79 19.06
CA GLN A 173 -9.62 5.09 19.29
C GLN A 173 -8.59 6.16 19.64
N PHE A 174 -7.69 5.90 20.61
CA PHE A 174 -6.62 6.84 20.95
C PHE A 174 -5.73 7.19 19.76
N LYS A 175 -5.36 6.19 18.95
CA LYS A 175 -4.59 6.41 17.72
C LYS A 175 -5.33 7.32 16.74
N TYR A 176 -6.64 7.13 16.60
CA TYR A 176 -7.49 7.97 15.76
C TYR A 176 -7.58 9.40 16.30
N ASP A 177 -7.76 9.57 17.60
CA ASP A 177 -7.89 10.87 18.26
C ASP A 177 -6.59 11.67 18.15
N ILE A 178 -5.44 11.02 18.36
CA ILE A 178 -4.11 11.65 18.18
C ILE A 178 -3.91 12.09 16.73
N MET A 179 -4.24 11.23 15.76
CA MET A 179 -4.13 11.60 14.34
C MET A 179 -5.06 12.77 13.99
N THR A 180 -6.26 12.82 14.59
CA THR A 180 -7.21 13.92 14.38
C THR A 180 -6.66 15.22 14.97
N LEU A 181 -6.05 15.17 16.15
CA LEU A 181 -5.38 16.31 16.77
C LEU A 181 -4.21 16.80 15.90
N GLU A 182 -3.35 15.89 15.44
CA GLU A 182 -2.25 16.21 14.51
C GLU A 182 -2.77 16.88 13.22
N MET A 183 -3.88 16.38 12.66
CA MET A 183 -4.49 16.99 11.48
C MET A 183 -4.93 18.44 11.75
N THR A 184 -5.59 18.71 12.88
CA THR A 184 -6.01 20.07 13.26
C THR A 184 -4.80 21.00 13.40
N THR A 185 -3.73 20.54 14.07
CA THR A 185 -2.49 21.33 14.20
C THR A 185 -1.86 21.64 12.84
N VAL A 186 -1.82 20.66 11.93
CA VAL A 186 -1.30 20.87 10.57
C VAL A 186 -2.18 21.84 9.78
N GLU A 187 -3.50 21.78 9.91
CA GLU A 187 -4.43 22.72 9.27
C GLU A 187 -4.25 24.16 9.78
N GLU A 188 -3.97 24.34 11.07
CA GLU A 188 -3.63 25.65 11.64
C GLU A 188 -2.31 26.20 11.09
N ILE A 189 -1.28 25.36 10.96
CA ILE A 189 0.01 25.73 10.35
C ILE A 189 -0.19 26.18 8.89
N ILE A 190 -1.01 25.45 8.12
CA ILE A 190 -1.35 25.83 6.74
C ILE A 190 -2.02 27.21 6.72
N ARG A 191 -3.01 27.45 7.59
CA ARG A 191 -3.72 28.73 7.68
C ARG A 191 -2.78 29.88 8.03
N SER A 192 -1.87 29.65 8.99
CA SER A 192 -0.83 30.62 9.36
C SER A 192 0.06 31.00 8.18
N HIS A 193 0.56 30.02 7.42
CA HIS A 193 1.37 30.30 6.23
C HIS A 193 0.59 30.98 5.10
N VAL A 194 -0.70 30.68 4.93
CA VAL A 194 -1.56 31.39 3.97
C VAL A 194 -1.67 32.87 4.34
N ASN A 195 -1.86 33.19 5.62
CA ASN A 195 -1.91 34.56 6.10
C ASN A 195 -0.58 35.29 5.87
N ILE A 196 0.56 34.66 6.21
CA ILE A 196 1.90 35.24 5.94
C ILE A 196 2.08 35.58 4.46
N ILE A 197 1.67 34.69 3.55
CA ILE A 197 1.77 34.94 2.11
C ILE A 197 0.87 36.10 1.70
N ALA A 198 -0.36 36.18 2.22
CA ALA A 198 -1.31 37.25 1.91
C ALA A 198 -0.79 38.61 2.43
N ASP A 199 -0.30 38.65 3.65
CA ASP A 199 0.24 39.86 4.29
C ASP A 199 1.47 40.39 3.55
N GLU A 200 2.40 39.52 3.17
CA GLU A 200 3.58 39.94 2.39
C GLU A 200 3.22 40.40 0.97
N LYS A 201 2.23 39.76 0.33
CA LYS A 201 1.70 40.25 -0.95
C LYS A 201 1.05 41.61 -0.82
N LYS A 202 0.33 41.85 0.28
CA LYS A 202 -0.27 43.15 0.58
C LYS A 202 0.81 44.21 0.79
N LYS A 203 1.87 43.92 1.57
CA LYS A 203 3.02 44.84 1.74
C LYS A 203 3.68 45.23 0.42
N LEU A 204 3.81 44.28 -0.52
CA LEU A 204 4.32 44.57 -1.86
C LEU A 204 3.42 45.55 -2.62
N ILE A 205 2.10 45.39 -2.53
CA ILE A 205 1.14 46.31 -3.17
C ILE A 205 1.18 47.68 -2.50
N ASP A 206 1.15 47.71 -1.16
CA ASP A 206 1.15 48.94 -0.37
C ASP A 206 2.45 49.76 -0.57
N SER A 207 3.56 49.09 -0.90
CA SER A 207 4.83 49.76 -1.27
C SER A 207 4.73 50.63 -2.53
N ALA A 208 3.68 50.48 -3.34
CA ALA A 208 3.38 51.38 -4.45
C ALA A 208 2.84 52.76 -3.98
N GLY A 209 2.69 53.00 -2.68
CA GLY A 209 2.29 54.29 -2.12
C GLY A 209 0.89 54.74 -2.54
N GLY A 210 -0.02 53.81 -2.81
CA GLY A 210 -1.37 54.12 -3.29
C GLY A 210 -1.46 54.54 -4.76
N GLN A 211 -0.37 54.44 -5.54
CA GLN A 211 -0.41 54.71 -6.97
C GLN A 211 -1.31 53.69 -7.68
N VAL A 212 -2.41 54.20 -8.25
CA VAL A 212 -3.28 53.47 -9.16
C VAL A 212 -3.21 54.17 -10.52
N PRO A 213 -2.76 53.49 -11.59
CA PRO A 213 -2.43 52.07 -11.67
C PRO A 213 -1.07 51.71 -11.03
N ILE A 214 -0.96 50.47 -10.53
CA ILE A 214 0.27 49.92 -9.94
C ILE A 214 1.41 50.00 -10.97
N PRO A 215 2.64 50.40 -10.57
CA PRO A 215 3.79 50.45 -11.48
C PRO A 215 4.02 49.14 -12.23
N LYS A 216 4.22 49.23 -13.55
CA LYS A 216 4.42 48.06 -14.44
C LYS A 216 5.55 47.14 -13.97
N SER A 217 6.63 47.72 -13.43
CA SER A 217 7.77 46.97 -12.86
C SER A 217 7.34 46.12 -11.67
N LEU A 218 6.56 46.68 -10.73
CA LEU A 218 6.04 45.95 -9.57
C LEU A 218 5.09 44.83 -10.00
N VAL A 219 4.23 45.07 -11.00
CA VAL A 219 3.37 44.02 -11.57
C VAL A 219 4.19 42.87 -12.14
N GLN A 220 5.28 43.16 -12.86
CA GLN A 220 6.19 42.12 -13.39
C GLN A 220 6.84 41.30 -12.27
N ILE A 221 7.24 41.95 -11.17
CA ILE A 221 7.81 41.29 -9.99
C ILE A 221 6.78 40.38 -9.32
N MET A 222 5.56 40.86 -9.11
CA MET A 222 4.47 40.06 -8.55
C MET A 222 4.14 38.84 -9.43
N ASN A 223 4.15 39.02 -10.76
CA ASN A 223 3.96 37.93 -11.71
C ASN A 223 5.09 36.91 -11.64
N ALA A 224 6.35 37.33 -11.50
CA ALA A 224 7.48 36.42 -11.33
C ALA A 224 7.40 35.63 -10.01
N ILE A 225 6.98 36.27 -8.91
CA ILE A 225 6.72 35.59 -7.63
C ILE A 225 5.63 34.54 -7.79
N ALA A 226 4.49 34.91 -8.41
CA ALA A 226 3.37 34.01 -8.64
C ALA A 226 3.71 32.83 -9.56
N ALA A 227 4.48 33.07 -10.63
CA ALA A 227 4.95 32.03 -11.53
C ALA A 227 5.78 30.98 -10.78
N ARG A 228 6.70 31.41 -9.90
CA ARG A 228 7.48 30.49 -9.07
C ARG A 228 6.60 29.72 -8.09
N GLN A 229 5.66 30.39 -7.41
CA GLN A 229 4.70 29.71 -6.52
C GLN A 229 3.91 28.62 -7.26
N SER A 230 3.47 28.89 -8.49
CA SER A 230 2.76 27.91 -9.32
C SER A 230 3.63 26.68 -9.64
N ASN A 231 4.89 26.90 -10.01
CA ASN A 231 5.86 25.81 -10.23
C ASN A 231 6.08 24.95 -8.96
N MET A 232 6.19 25.58 -7.79
CA MET A 232 6.32 24.89 -6.50
C MET A 232 5.09 24.02 -6.20
N VAL A 233 3.88 24.52 -6.47
CA VAL A 233 2.62 23.79 -6.29
C VAL A 233 2.59 22.55 -7.19
N GLN A 234 2.88 22.71 -8.49
CA GLN A 234 2.89 21.61 -9.45
C GLN A 234 3.90 20.52 -9.07
N ARG A 235 5.10 20.94 -8.67
CA ARG A 235 6.15 20.03 -8.17
C ARG A 235 5.69 19.26 -6.93
N SER A 236 5.08 19.95 -5.96
CA SER A 236 4.56 19.34 -4.74
C SER A 236 3.45 18.33 -5.03
N GLN A 237 2.51 18.66 -5.91
CA GLN A 237 1.43 17.76 -6.33
C GLN A 237 1.98 16.48 -6.99
N CYS A 238 3.01 16.60 -7.83
CA CYS A 238 3.68 15.44 -8.43
C CYS A 238 4.29 14.51 -7.38
N ILE A 239 4.95 15.09 -6.36
CA ILE A 239 5.54 14.34 -5.24
C ILE A 239 4.45 13.67 -4.39
N LEU A 240 3.40 14.42 -4.05
CA LEU A 240 2.29 13.95 -3.24
C LEU A 240 1.57 12.78 -3.91
N LYS A 241 1.28 12.86 -5.21
CA LYS A 241 0.64 11.76 -5.97
C LYS A 241 1.41 10.45 -5.81
N LYS A 242 2.74 10.50 -5.82
CA LYS A 242 3.58 9.30 -5.62
C LYS A 242 3.53 8.79 -4.17
N LYS A 243 3.58 9.69 -3.19
CA LYS A 243 3.49 9.31 -1.78
C LYS A 243 2.13 8.67 -1.46
N LEU A 244 1.06 9.16 -2.08
CA LEU A 244 -0.28 8.59 -1.93
C LEU A 244 -0.43 7.25 -2.66
N SER A 245 0.22 7.03 -3.80
CA SER A 245 0.14 5.75 -4.53
C SER A 245 0.67 4.55 -3.70
N VAL A 246 1.54 4.79 -2.71
CA VAL A 246 2.01 3.75 -1.77
C VAL A 246 0.85 3.16 -0.95
N PHE A 247 -0.22 3.92 -0.75
CA PHE A 247 -1.40 3.45 -0.04
C PHE A 247 -2.26 2.53 -0.93
N ASP A 248 -2.26 2.76 -2.24
CA ASP A 248 -3.01 1.99 -3.24
C ASP A 248 -2.30 0.67 -3.59
N ASP A 249 -0.96 0.67 -3.62
CA ASP A 249 -0.13 -0.46 -4.08
C ASP A 249 0.25 -1.49 -3.00
N ALA A 250 -0.20 -1.34 -1.73
CA ALA A 250 0.27 -2.26 -0.69
C ALA A 250 -0.37 -3.66 -0.86
N PRO A 251 0.44 -4.72 -1.08
CA PRO A 251 -0.11 -6.04 -1.31
C PRO A 251 -0.77 -6.59 -0.05
N MET A 252 -1.95 -7.20 -0.22
CA MET A 252 -2.36 -8.31 0.63
C MET A 252 -1.26 -9.38 0.51
N THR A 253 -0.58 -9.64 1.63
CA THR A 253 0.22 -10.83 1.96
C THR A 253 0.38 -11.87 0.85
N ILE A 254 1.57 -11.93 0.25
CA ILE A 254 1.99 -13.09 -0.56
C ILE A 254 2.65 -14.10 0.39
N ASN A 255 1.97 -15.22 0.62
CA ASN A 255 2.55 -16.42 1.21
C ASN A 255 3.40 -17.12 0.14
N MET A 256 4.70 -17.30 0.36
CA MET A 256 5.48 -18.31 -0.39
C MET A 256 6.48 -19.01 0.53
N THR A 257 6.49 -20.33 0.45
CA THR A 257 7.27 -21.26 1.29
C THR A 257 8.50 -21.81 0.55
N GLY A 258 9.63 -21.84 1.26
CA GLY A 258 10.57 -22.97 1.33
C GLY A 258 11.58 -23.19 0.19
N ALA A 259 11.14 -23.48 -1.04
CA ALA A 259 12.01 -24.07 -2.08
C ALA A 259 12.50 -23.07 -3.15
N VAL A 260 12.39 -21.78 -2.84
CA VAL A 260 12.33 -20.69 -3.84
C VAL A 260 13.71 -20.16 -4.26
N GLY A 261 14.75 -20.33 -3.43
CA GLY A 261 16.04 -19.65 -3.61
C GLY A 261 16.79 -20.01 -4.89
N ALA A 262 16.90 -21.29 -5.24
CA ALA A 262 17.69 -21.73 -6.40
C ALA A 262 16.98 -21.49 -7.75
N ASN A 263 15.65 -21.63 -7.79
CA ASN A 263 14.86 -21.45 -9.02
C ASN A 263 14.62 -19.98 -9.39
N ILE A 264 14.56 -19.07 -8.40
CA ILE A 264 14.51 -17.62 -8.68
C ILE A 264 15.79 -17.18 -9.37
N VAL A 265 16.96 -17.61 -8.88
CA VAL A 265 18.26 -17.22 -9.44
C VAL A 265 18.35 -17.64 -10.91
N GLN A 266 18.02 -18.89 -11.24
CA GLN A 266 18.08 -19.40 -12.62
C GLN A 266 17.12 -18.69 -13.59
N SER A 267 15.94 -18.33 -13.11
CA SER A 267 14.95 -17.62 -13.92
C SER A 267 15.29 -16.13 -14.10
N PHE A 268 15.94 -15.51 -13.12
CA PHE A 268 16.60 -14.21 -13.31
C PHE A 268 17.73 -14.30 -14.34
N LYS A 269 18.51 -15.40 -14.35
CA LYS A 269 19.54 -15.62 -15.37
C LYS A 269 18.96 -15.65 -16.77
N THR A 270 17.89 -16.43 -16.94
CA THR A 270 17.19 -16.57 -18.22
C THR A 270 16.58 -15.24 -18.69
N GLY A 271 16.00 -14.45 -17.78
CA GLY A 271 15.44 -13.13 -18.10
C GLY A 271 16.47 -12.11 -18.60
N LEU A 272 17.72 -12.15 -18.14
CA LEU A 272 18.76 -11.20 -18.56
C LEU A 272 19.36 -11.55 -19.91
N THR A 273 19.59 -12.84 -20.16
CA THR A 273 20.01 -13.34 -21.47
C THR A 273 19.01 -12.94 -22.55
N ASN A 274 17.72 -13.01 -22.23
CA ASN A 274 16.63 -12.56 -23.10
C ASN A 274 16.54 -11.04 -23.28
N ASN A 275 17.24 -10.25 -22.46
CA ASN A 275 17.34 -8.78 -22.56
C ASN A 275 18.76 -8.31 -22.94
N CYS A 276 19.56 -9.19 -23.55
CA CYS A 276 20.90 -8.88 -24.06
C CYS A 276 21.90 -8.34 -23.01
N ILE A 277 21.67 -8.57 -21.72
CA ILE A 277 22.64 -8.24 -20.67
C ILE A 277 23.57 -9.44 -20.52
N SER A 278 24.82 -9.27 -20.94
CA SER A 278 25.80 -10.36 -20.97
C SER A 278 26.09 -10.90 -19.57
N TYR A 279 26.02 -12.23 -19.44
CA TYR A 279 26.41 -12.96 -18.24
C TYR A 279 27.89 -12.79 -17.85
N SER A 280 28.70 -12.21 -18.74
CA SER A 280 30.10 -11.87 -18.49
C SER A 280 30.29 -10.54 -17.75
N ASP A 281 29.25 -9.70 -17.60
CA ASP A 281 29.36 -8.44 -16.86
C ASP A 281 29.53 -8.72 -15.36
N GLN A 282 30.70 -8.32 -14.83
CA GLN A 282 31.05 -8.52 -13.43
C GLN A 282 30.07 -7.83 -12.48
N ARG A 283 29.52 -6.67 -12.85
CA ARG A 283 28.54 -5.95 -12.02
C ARG A 283 27.22 -6.72 -11.92
N ALA A 284 26.81 -7.39 -12.99
CA ALA A 284 25.65 -8.27 -12.97
C ALA A 284 25.91 -9.48 -12.06
N LYS A 285 27.07 -10.15 -12.19
CA LYS A 285 27.44 -11.29 -11.33
C LYS A 285 27.46 -10.94 -9.84
N ASP A 286 28.04 -9.80 -9.49
CA ASP A 286 28.15 -9.35 -8.09
C ASP A 286 26.77 -9.02 -7.52
N PHE A 287 25.92 -8.35 -8.30
CA PHE A 287 24.54 -8.06 -7.92
C PHE A 287 23.71 -9.33 -7.69
N PHE A 288 23.80 -10.32 -8.58
CA PHE A 288 23.03 -11.57 -8.44
C PHE A 288 23.55 -12.43 -7.30
N THR A 289 24.86 -12.47 -7.07
CA THR A 289 25.45 -13.15 -5.91
C THR A 289 24.96 -12.50 -4.61
N ALA A 290 24.86 -11.16 -4.56
CA ALA A 290 24.32 -10.45 -3.42
C ALA A 290 22.83 -10.77 -3.18
N ILE A 291 22.01 -10.80 -4.23
CA ILE A 291 20.58 -11.17 -4.14
C ILE A 291 20.42 -12.62 -3.68
N GLU A 292 21.17 -13.56 -4.27
CA GLU A 292 21.14 -14.97 -3.90
C GLU A 292 21.49 -15.13 -2.41
N ASN A 293 22.52 -14.43 -1.93
CA ASN A 293 22.90 -14.45 -0.52
C ASN A 293 21.82 -13.86 0.40
N VAL A 294 21.16 -12.76 0.00
CA VAL A 294 20.06 -12.16 0.76
C VAL A 294 18.85 -13.09 0.81
N LEU A 295 18.45 -13.67 -0.33
CA LEU A 295 17.34 -14.61 -0.39
C LEU A 295 17.64 -15.87 0.42
N ARG A 296 18.85 -16.44 0.26
CA ARG A 296 19.30 -17.59 1.04
C ARG A 296 19.21 -17.27 2.53
N ARG A 297 19.72 -16.11 2.98
CA ARG A 297 19.60 -15.68 4.38
C ARG A 297 18.14 -15.53 4.82
N LEU A 298 17.27 -14.93 4.02
CA LEU A 298 15.86 -14.74 4.37
C LEU A 298 15.08 -16.07 4.44
N TYR A 299 15.42 -17.05 3.61
CA TYR A 299 14.72 -18.34 3.55
C TYR A 299 15.33 -19.42 4.45
N THR A 300 16.62 -19.36 4.77
CA THR A 300 17.28 -20.33 5.68
C THR A 300 17.33 -19.86 7.12
N THR A 301 17.17 -18.56 7.40
CA THR A 301 17.07 -18.08 8.79
C THR A 301 15.70 -18.46 9.33
N PRO A 302 15.62 -19.32 10.37
CA PRO A 302 14.34 -19.68 10.95
C PRO A 302 13.63 -18.44 11.48
N LEU A 303 12.35 -18.30 11.12
CA LEU A 303 11.49 -17.26 11.67
C LEU A 303 11.52 -17.36 13.20
N ARG A 304 11.58 -16.19 13.87
CA ARG A 304 11.49 -16.15 15.34
C ARG A 304 10.25 -16.94 15.78
N SER A 305 10.39 -17.81 16.78
CA SER A 305 9.33 -18.72 17.24
C SER A 305 7.99 -18.03 17.50
N LYS A 306 8.01 -16.79 18.01
CA LYS A 306 6.82 -15.95 18.24
C LYS A 306 6.08 -15.58 16.95
N LEU A 307 6.82 -15.28 15.88
CA LEU A 307 6.27 -15.00 14.55
C LEU A 307 5.69 -16.27 13.93
N LEU A 308 6.41 -17.40 14.06
CA LEU A 308 5.94 -18.68 13.55
C LEU A 308 4.63 -19.11 14.24
N ALA A 309 4.56 -19.02 15.56
CA ALA A 309 3.36 -19.33 16.34
C ALA A 309 2.18 -18.42 15.96
N ARG A 310 2.44 -17.13 15.72
CA ARG A 310 1.42 -16.17 15.26
C ARG A 310 0.90 -16.53 13.87
N ILE A 311 1.78 -16.83 12.92
CA ILE A 311 1.40 -17.22 11.56
C ILE A 311 0.54 -18.49 11.57
N GLN A 312 0.92 -19.48 12.39
CA GLN A 312 0.16 -20.71 12.55
C GLN A 312 -1.22 -20.49 13.21
N TYR A 313 -1.31 -19.55 14.16
CA TYR A 313 -2.56 -19.17 14.79
C TYR A 313 -3.49 -18.47 13.79
N GLU A 314 -2.99 -17.44 13.08
CA GLU A 314 -3.75 -16.69 12.10
C GLU A 314 -4.21 -17.58 10.93
N SER A 315 -3.36 -18.51 10.48
CA SER A 315 -3.73 -19.49 9.45
C SER A 315 -4.85 -20.43 9.90
N ARG A 316 -4.80 -20.91 11.15
CA ARG A 316 -5.88 -21.73 11.73
C ARG A 316 -7.18 -20.93 11.86
N LEU A 317 -7.09 -19.68 12.30
CA LEU A 317 -8.24 -18.78 12.41
C LEU A 317 -8.90 -18.56 11.05
N ILE A 318 -8.14 -18.22 10.02
CA ILE A 318 -8.67 -18.02 8.65
C ILE A 318 -9.35 -19.29 8.14
N ARG A 319 -8.74 -20.47 8.35
CA ARG A 319 -9.31 -21.74 7.91
C ARG A 319 -10.63 -22.04 8.61
N SER A 320 -10.69 -21.81 9.92
CA SER A 320 -11.91 -21.96 10.73
C SER A 320 -13.01 -21.01 10.26
N THR A 321 -12.70 -19.72 10.09
CA THR A 321 -13.66 -18.71 9.61
C THR A 321 -14.20 -19.07 8.23
N ARG A 322 -13.35 -19.48 7.28
CA ARG A 322 -13.79 -19.94 5.95
C ARG A 322 -14.71 -21.15 6.02
N HIS A 323 -14.40 -22.11 6.91
CA HIS A 323 -15.25 -23.28 7.11
C HIS A 323 -16.63 -22.89 7.64
N HIS A 324 -16.70 -22.01 8.65
CA HIS A 324 -17.97 -21.52 9.21
C HIS A 324 -18.79 -20.72 8.20
N ILE A 325 -18.16 -19.83 7.41
CA ILE A 325 -18.84 -19.08 6.35
C ILE A 325 -19.51 -20.01 5.35
N LYS A 326 -18.79 -21.05 4.88
CA LYS A 326 -19.32 -22.04 3.95
C LYS A 326 -20.44 -22.88 4.56
N LYS A 327 -20.24 -23.41 5.77
CA LYS A 327 -21.21 -24.28 6.44
C LYS A 327 -22.52 -23.55 6.75
N SER A 328 -22.44 -22.29 7.14
CA SER A 328 -23.60 -21.50 7.55
C SER A 328 -24.24 -20.70 6.41
N ASN A 329 -23.78 -20.88 5.15
CA ASN A 329 -24.25 -20.12 3.98
C ASN A 329 -24.30 -18.60 4.26
N ILE A 330 -23.26 -18.08 4.92
CA ILE A 330 -23.16 -16.66 5.28
C ILE A 330 -22.50 -15.93 4.11
N ILE A 331 -23.14 -14.86 3.65
CA ILE A 331 -22.59 -13.93 2.68
C ILE A 331 -22.01 -12.74 3.45
N ILE A 332 -20.73 -12.45 3.21
CA ILE A 332 -20.06 -11.24 3.68
C ILE A 332 -19.96 -10.28 2.50
N ARG A 333 -20.58 -9.09 2.59
CA ARG A 333 -20.52 -8.08 1.53
C ARG A 333 -20.06 -6.71 2.04
N PRO A 334 -19.22 -5.99 1.30
CA PRO A 334 -18.98 -4.57 1.55
C PRO A 334 -20.25 -3.76 1.27
N THR A 335 -20.59 -2.84 2.16
CA THR A 335 -21.67 -1.87 1.95
C THR A 335 -21.21 -0.69 1.10
N ASP A 336 -22.09 -0.19 0.24
CA ASP A 336 -21.83 0.91 -0.70
C ASP A 336 -21.42 2.24 -0.02
N LYS A 337 -21.92 2.48 1.20
CA LYS A 337 -21.76 3.79 1.87
C LYS A 337 -21.04 3.78 3.22
N SER A 338 -20.90 2.65 3.90
CA SER A 338 -20.50 2.67 5.33
C SER A 338 -19.15 2.04 5.68
N LYS A 339 -18.34 1.55 4.73
CA LYS A 339 -17.07 0.84 5.03
C LYS A 339 -17.25 -0.31 6.06
N VAL A 340 -18.47 -0.83 6.17
CA VAL A 340 -18.86 -1.94 7.05
C VAL A 340 -19.13 -3.14 6.16
N LEU A 341 -18.83 -4.34 6.68
CA LEU A 341 -19.21 -5.58 6.02
C LEU A 341 -20.60 -5.98 6.53
N HIS A 342 -21.56 -6.10 5.63
CA HIS A 342 -22.83 -6.73 5.94
C HIS A 342 -22.63 -8.25 6.01
N LEU A 343 -23.10 -8.86 7.09
CA LEU A 343 -23.19 -10.31 7.26
C LEU A 343 -24.67 -10.69 7.19
N GLY A 344 -25.04 -11.52 6.22
CA GLY A 344 -26.40 -12.06 6.11
C GLY A 344 -26.37 -13.47 5.57
N SER A 345 -27.39 -14.26 5.87
CA SER A 345 -27.52 -15.58 5.24
C SER A 345 -27.92 -15.44 3.78
N VAL A 346 -27.57 -16.41 2.94
CA VAL A 346 -28.07 -16.51 1.55
C VAL A 346 -29.61 -16.41 1.51
N HIS A 347 -30.30 -17.01 2.47
CA HIS A 347 -31.77 -16.99 2.55
C HIS A 347 -32.34 -15.59 2.81
N ASP A 348 -31.70 -14.78 3.65
CA ASP A 348 -32.16 -13.41 3.90
C ASP A 348 -32.05 -12.54 2.65
N TYR A 349 -31.02 -12.77 1.84
CA TYR A 349 -30.86 -12.08 0.55
C TYR A 349 -31.93 -12.51 -0.45
N HIS A 350 -32.19 -13.81 -0.60
CA HIS A 350 -33.27 -14.28 -1.47
C HIS A 350 -34.62 -13.73 -1.04
N ARG A 351 -34.94 -13.77 0.27
CA ARG A 351 -36.22 -13.27 0.79
C ARG A 351 -36.40 -11.77 0.49
N LYS A 352 -35.37 -10.95 0.74
CA LYS A 352 -35.43 -9.51 0.48
C LYS A 352 -35.50 -9.19 -1.02
N ALA A 353 -34.81 -9.96 -1.85
CA ALA A 353 -34.90 -9.81 -3.31
C ALA A 353 -36.33 -10.11 -3.79
N LEU A 354 -36.91 -11.24 -3.36
CA LEU A 354 -38.31 -11.60 -3.69
C LEU A 354 -39.32 -10.57 -3.17
N GLN A 355 -39.14 -10.09 -1.93
CA GLN A 355 -39.98 -9.05 -1.34
C GLN A 355 -39.94 -7.78 -2.19
N TYR A 356 -38.75 -7.27 -2.51
CA TYR A 356 -38.64 -6.07 -3.32
C TYR A 356 -39.17 -6.28 -4.75
N MET A 357 -38.96 -7.46 -5.35
CA MET A 357 -39.57 -7.82 -6.63
C MET A 357 -41.10 -7.70 -6.58
N SER A 358 -41.73 -8.25 -5.53
CA SER A 358 -43.18 -8.18 -5.34
C SER A 358 -43.70 -6.78 -5.05
N GLU A 359 -42.93 -5.95 -4.34
CA GLU A 359 -43.36 -4.61 -3.92
C GLU A 359 -43.23 -3.56 -5.03
N THR A 360 -42.27 -3.73 -5.95
CA THR A 360 -41.92 -2.68 -6.92
C THR A 360 -42.26 -3.00 -8.36
N ASN A 361 -42.56 -4.26 -8.70
CA ASN A 361 -42.66 -4.73 -10.09
C ASN A 361 -41.44 -4.32 -10.95
N ALA A 362 -40.28 -4.06 -10.32
CA ALA A 362 -39.11 -3.52 -11.01
C ALA A 362 -38.36 -4.56 -11.87
N TYR A 363 -38.79 -5.82 -11.85
CA TYR A 363 -38.15 -6.92 -12.56
C TYR A 363 -39.17 -7.68 -13.40
N ASN A 364 -38.80 -7.93 -14.66
CA ASN A 364 -39.53 -8.84 -15.54
C ASN A 364 -38.75 -10.15 -15.67
N GLU A 365 -39.44 -11.27 -15.47
CA GLU A 365 -38.88 -12.59 -15.74
C GLU A 365 -38.73 -12.77 -17.25
N ILE A 366 -37.57 -13.24 -17.69
CA ILE A 366 -37.32 -13.54 -19.10
C ILE A 366 -37.90 -14.94 -19.38
N THR A 367 -39.13 -14.97 -19.85
CA THR A 367 -39.90 -16.20 -20.09
C THR A 367 -39.47 -16.97 -21.35
N GLY A 368 -38.71 -16.33 -22.24
CA GLY A 368 -38.32 -16.91 -23.53
C GLY A 368 -37.17 -17.90 -23.52
N GLY A 369 -36.51 -18.14 -22.37
CA GLY A 369 -35.34 -19.04 -22.26
C GLY A 369 -34.08 -18.59 -23.03
N ILE A 370 -34.14 -17.47 -23.74
CA ILE A 370 -33.04 -16.90 -24.52
C ILE A 370 -32.27 -15.92 -23.62
N ASN A 371 -30.95 -16.10 -23.55
CA ASN A 371 -30.09 -15.22 -22.76
C ASN A 371 -30.09 -13.80 -23.34
N PRO A 372 -30.49 -12.76 -22.59
CA PRO A 372 -30.55 -11.38 -23.08
C PRO A 372 -29.18 -10.83 -23.51
N CYS A 373 -28.09 -11.44 -23.03
CA CYS A 373 -26.73 -11.05 -23.37
C CYS A 373 -26.24 -11.65 -24.69
N GLN A 374 -27.02 -12.49 -25.37
CA GLN A 374 -26.55 -13.20 -26.58
C GLN A 374 -26.21 -12.26 -27.74
N ASN A 375 -27.01 -11.21 -27.94
CA ASN A 375 -26.71 -10.17 -28.93
C ASN A 375 -25.43 -9.38 -28.56
N HIS A 376 -25.24 -9.07 -27.29
CA HIS A 376 -24.04 -8.38 -26.80
C HIS A 376 -22.78 -9.25 -26.97
N LEU A 377 -22.88 -10.55 -26.67
CA LEU A 377 -21.81 -11.50 -26.94
C LEU A 377 -21.43 -11.50 -28.41
N GLN A 378 -22.42 -11.54 -29.31
CA GLN A 378 -22.17 -11.56 -30.74
C GLN A 378 -21.45 -10.29 -31.21
N ILE A 379 -21.84 -9.13 -30.71
CA ILE A 379 -21.17 -7.85 -31.00
C ILE A 379 -19.72 -7.88 -30.52
N VAL A 380 -19.46 -8.33 -29.29
CA VAL A 380 -18.09 -8.42 -28.74
C VAL A 380 -17.22 -9.37 -29.56
N LEU A 381 -17.75 -10.54 -29.95
CA LEU A 381 -17.01 -11.48 -30.80
C LEU A 381 -16.71 -10.87 -32.18
N THR A 382 -17.69 -10.19 -32.78
CA THR A 382 -17.53 -9.55 -34.10
C THR A 382 -16.46 -8.44 -34.08
N LEU A 383 -16.33 -7.71 -32.97
CA LEU A 383 -15.29 -6.68 -32.81
C LEU A 383 -13.89 -7.26 -32.60
N ILE A 384 -13.78 -8.41 -31.94
CA ILE A 384 -12.49 -9.01 -31.57
C ILE A 384 -11.94 -9.91 -32.69
N ASP A 385 -12.81 -10.51 -33.52
CA ASP A 385 -12.41 -11.39 -34.61
C ASP A 385 -11.38 -10.76 -35.58
N PRO A 386 -11.51 -9.49 -36.03
CA PRO A 386 -10.49 -8.83 -36.84
C PRO A 386 -9.13 -8.71 -36.13
N MET A 387 -9.13 -8.41 -34.82
CA MET A 387 -7.91 -8.26 -34.02
C MET A 387 -7.19 -9.60 -33.83
N LEU A 388 -7.93 -10.71 -33.74
CA LEU A 388 -7.37 -12.05 -33.72
C LEU A 388 -6.76 -12.45 -35.07
N LYS A 389 -7.44 -12.10 -36.19
CA LYS A 389 -6.95 -12.34 -37.55
C LYS A 389 -5.66 -11.56 -37.84
N ASN A 390 -5.59 -10.31 -37.37
CA ASN A 390 -4.41 -9.44 -37.52
C ASN A 390 -3.28 -9.77 -36.53
N LYS A 391 -3.48 -10.73 -35.62
CA LYS A 391 -2.53 -11.11 -34.56
C LYS A 391 -2.23 -9.99 -33.54
N ASP A 392 -3.11 -9.01 -33.44
CA ASP A 392 -3.04 -7.96 -32.41
C ASP A 392 -3.33 -8.53 -31.00
N ILE A 393 -4.06 -9.65 -30.94
CA ILE A 393 -4.37 -10.40 -29.73
C ILE A 393 -3.86 -11.84 -29.86
N ASN A 394 -3.24 -12.34 -28.80
CA ASN A 394 -2.77 -13.73 -28.76
C ASN A 394 -3.94 -14.72 -28.72
N LEU A 395 -4.06 -15.54 -29.75
CA LEU A 395 -5.14 -16.51 -29.94
C LEU A 395 -5.23 -17.57 -28.83
N GLN A 396 -4.09 -18.02 -28.29
CA GLN A 396 -4.08 -19.01 -27.21
C GLN A 396 -4.62 -18.40 -25.91
N LEU A 397 -4.14 -17.21 -25.54
CA LEU A 397 -4.63 -16.49 -24.35
C LEU A 397 -6.12 -16.15 -24.48
N TRP A 398 -6.56 -15.74 -25.67
CA TRP A 398 -7.97 -15.46 -25.92
C TRP A 398 -8.84 -16.70 -25.70
N LYS A 399 -8.51 -17.82 -26.35
CA LYS A 399 -9.30 -19.06 -26.25
C LYS A 399 -9.34 -19.64 -24.84
N GLN A 400 -8.24 -19.54 -24.08
CA GLN A 400 -8.12 -20.20 -22.79
C GLN A 400 -8.69 -19.37 -21.63
N TYR A 401 -8.57 -18.04 -21.68
CA TYR A 401 -8.86 -17.20 -20.50
C TYR A 401 -9.81 -16.04 -20.74
N MET A 402 -10.01 -15.59 -21.98
CA MET A 402 -10.71 -14.33 -22.25
C MET A 402 -12.01 -14.50 -23.05
N ARG A 403 -12.15 -15.59 -23.82
CA ARG A 403 -13.35 -15.84 -24.63
C ARG A 403 -14.54 -16.04 -23.69
N PRO A 404 -15.59 -15.19 -23.78
CA PRO A 404 -16.78 -15.38 -22.95
C PRO A 404 -17.51 -16.67 -23.33
N ASN A 405 -18.02 -17.40 -22.34
CA ASN A 405 -18.80 -18.61 -22.56
C ASN A 405 -20.30 -18.29 -22.50
N ALA A 406 -21.01 -18.49 -23.62
CA ALA A 406 -22.44 -18.21 -23.74
C ALA A 406 -23.31 -18.87 -22.66
N ALA A 407 -22.91 -20.05 -22.16
CA ALA A 407 -23.64 -20.77 -21.11
C ALA A 407 -23.45 -20.18 -19.70
N THR A 408 -22.44 -19.33 -19.51
CA THR A 408 -22.10 -18.76 -18.19
C THR A 408 -22.14 -17.23 -18.18
N ILE A 409 -22.53 -16.59 -19.28
CA ILE A 409 -22.71 -15.14 -19.32
C ILE A 409 -24.02 -14.82 -18.61
N GLU A 410 -23.92 -14.06 -17.53
CA GLU A 410 -25.03 -13.54 -16.77
C GLU A 410 -25.02 -12.02 -16.86
N LEU A 411 -26.19 -11.40 -16.76
CA LEU A 411 -26.26 -9.97 -16.47
C LEU A 411 -25.58 -9.73 -15.12
N ALA A 412 -24.87 -8.61 -14.98
CA ALA A 412 -24.32 -8.23 -13.70
C ALA A 412 -25.46 -8.21 -12.66
N HIS A 413 -25.43 -9.13 -11.72
CA HIS A 413 -26.44 -9.17 -10.67
C HIS A 413 -26.44 -7.82 -9.95
N LEU A 414 -27.63 -7.25 -9.75
CA LEU A 414 -27.78 -6.06 -8.93
C LEU A 414 -27.50 -6.47 -7.47
N TYR A 415 -26.27 -6.26 -7.00
CA TYR A 415 -25.81 -6.79 -5.71
C TYR A 415 -26.18 -5.93 -4.49
N PHE A 416 -26.91 -4.84 -4.68
CA PHE A 416 -27.50 -4.04 -3.60
C PHE A 416 -28.93 -4.50 -3.32
N ILE A 417 -29.33 -4.51 -2.05
CA ILE A 417 -30.75 -4.56 -1.69
C ILE A 417 -31.29 -3.17 -2.08
N PRO A 418 -32.08 -3.06 -3.16
CA PRO A 418 -32.60 -1.77 -3.55
C PRO A 418 -33.49 -1.24 -2.42
N LYS A 419 -33.34 0.06 -2.13
CA LYS A 419 -34.12 0.68 -1.08
C LYS A 419 -35.50 1.01 -1.65
N PRO A 420 -36.61 0.79 -0.91
CA PRO A 420 -37.97 1.01 -1.44
C PRO A 420 -38.25 2.43 -1.94
N HIS A 421 -37.43 3.41 -1.55
CA HIS A 421 -37.60 4.84 -1.86
C HIS A 421 -36.72 5.34 -3.01
N LYS A 422 -36.15 4.43 -3.83
CA LYS A 422 -35.35 4.79 -5.00
C LYS A 422 -35.78 4.06 -6.25
#